data_AF-A0A6J2U829-F1
#
_entry.id   AF-A0A6J2U829-F1
#
_cell.length_a   1.000
_cell.length_b   1.000
_cell.length_c   1.000
_cell.angle_alpha   90.00
_cell.angle_beta   90.00
_cell.angle_gamma   90.00
#
_symmetry.space_group_name_H-M   'P 1'
#
loop_
_entity.id
_entity.type
_entity.pdbx_description
1 polymer ?
#
loop_
_entity_poly.entity_id
_entity_poly.type
_entity_poly.pdbx_seq_one_letter_code
_entity_poly.pdbx_strand_id
1 'polypeptide(L)'
;MATLDDYYYKVRQRHPNIQSDVLQIFMNAQCTSPERALTLSQIRASYKELTEEEFPIKGQTRVQLNFLLTIPFICCFSTPIGTLRLFKLELTE
;
A
#
# COMPACT_ATOMS: atom_id res chain seq x y z
N MET A 1 -11.25 5.77 -22.36
CA MET A 1 -10.22 4.92 -21.71
C MET A 1 -10.53 4.94 -20.22
N ALA A 2 -10.64 3.78 -19.56
CA ALA A 2 -10.76 3.77 -18.10
C ALA A 2 -9.43 4.27 -17.50
N THR A 3 -9.48 5.33 -16.70
CA THR A 3 -8.30 5.87 -16.02
C THR A 3 -7.94 4.99 -14.82
N LEU A 4 -6.74 5.16 -14.27
CA LEU A 4 -6.37 4.50 -13.01
C LEU A 4 -7.31 4.91 -11.86
N ASP A 5 -7.79 6.15 -11.87
CA ASP A 5 -8.73 6.65 -10.86
C ASP A 5 -10.06 5.90 -10.89
N ASP A 6 -10.63 5.69 -12.09
CA ASP A 6 -11.85 4.87 -12.26
C ASP A 6 -11.64 3.43 -11.80
N TYR A 7 -10.46 2.87 -12.08
CA TYR A 7 -10.10 1.53 -11.66
C TYR A 7 -10.03 1.43 -10.12
N TYR A 8 -9.31 2.34 -9.46
CA TYR A 8 -9.19 2.36 -8.00
C TYR A 8 -10.53 2.65 -7.32
N TYR A 9 -11.35 3.53 -7.89
CA TYR A 9 -12.71 3.78 -7.41
C TYR A 9 -13.53 2.49 -7.39
N LYS A 10 -13.53 1.72 -8.48
CA LYS A 10 -14.23 0.42 -8.56
C LYS A 10 -13.66 -0.62 -7.59
N VAL A 11 -12.33 -0.63 -7.38
CA VAL A 11 -11.73 -1.53 -6.38
C VAL A 11 -12.20 -1.17 -4.98
N ARG A 12 -12.18 0.11 -4.60
CA ARG A 12 -12.67 0.57 -3.29
C ARG A 12 -14.15 0.25 -3.07
N GLN A 13 -14.98 0.26 -4.11
CA GLN A 13 -16.37 -0.17 -4.01
C GLN A 13 -16.51 -1.67 -3.73
N ARG A 14 -15.64 -2.51 -4.29
CA ARG A 14 -15.66 -3.97 -4.08
C ARG A 14 -14.97 -4.39 -2.79
N HIS A 15 -13.95 -3.65 -2.37
CA HIS A 15 -13.15 -3.89 -1.18
C HIS A 15 -13.17 -2.61 -0.32
N PRO A 16 -14.29 -2.32 0.38
CA PRO A 16 -14.47 -1.06 1.11
C PRO A 16 -13.42 -0.85 2.22
N ASN A 17 -12.87 -1.95 2.75
CA ASN A 17 -11.88 -1.93 3.83
C ASN A 17 -10.44 -1.88 3.34
N ILE A 18 -10.17 -1.94 2.03
CA ILE A 18 -8.80 -2.04 1.50
C ILE A 18 -7.85 -0.97 2.05
N GLN A 19 -8.36 0.24 2.28
CA GLN A 19 -7.54 1.32 2.83
C GLN A 19 -7.25 1.12 4.32
N SER A 20 -8.25 0.74 5.12
CA SER A 20 -8.03 0.44 6.54
C SER A 20 -7.13 -0.76 6.72
N ASP A 21 -7.28 -1.79 5.90
CA ASP A 21 -6.46 -3.01 5.94
C ASP A 21 -4.99 -2.68 5.63
N VAL A 22 -4.75 -1.87 4.60
CA VAL A 22 -3.40 -1.40 4.27
C VAL A 22 -2.82 -0.56 5.43
N LEU A 23 -3.59 0.36 6.00
CA LEU A 23 -3.12 1.16 7.14
C LEU A 23 -2.80 0.30 8.35
N GLN A 24 -3.59 -0.74 8.61
CA GLN A 24 -3.36 -1.69 9.68
C GLN A 24 -2.06 -2.49 9.47
N ILE A 25 -1.71 -2.84 8.23
CA ILE A 25 -0.41 -3.46 7.92
C ILE A 25 0.74 -2.53 8.34
N PHE A 26 0.67 -1.24 7.99
CA PHE A 26 1.71 -0.28 8.38
C PHE A 26 1.79 -0.10 9.90
N MET A 27 0.66 -0.10 10.60
CA MET A 27 0.62 -0.03 12.07
C MET A 27 1.19 -1.28 12.74
N ASN A 28 0.77 -2.47 12.31
CA ASN A 28 1.23 -3.74 12.86
C ASN A 28 2.75 -3.91 12.69
N ALA A 29 3.29 -3.48 11.57
CA ALA A 29 4.73 -3.50 11.29
C ALA A 29 5.51 -2.37 11.99
N GLN A 30 4.84 -1.47 12.72
CA GLN A 30 5.41 -0.23 13.25
C GLN A 30 6.21 0.52 12.18
N CYS A 31 5.68 0.55 10.96
CA CYS A 31 6.33 1.03 9.75
C CYS A 31 6.12 2.55 9.63
N THR A 32 6.67 3.28 10.60
CA THR A 32 6.49 4.73 10.77
C THR A 32 7.70 5.56 10.35
N SER A 33 8.78 4.90 9.93
CA SER A 33 10.03 5.53 9.52
C SER A 33 10.69 4.79 8.34
N PRO A 34 11.60 5.43 7.59
CA PRO A 34 12.30 4.80 6.47
C PRO A 34 13.05 3.51 6.83
N GLU A 35 13.57 3.39 8.05
CA GLU A 35 14.32 2.23 8.53
C GLU A 35 13.45 0.98 8.65
N ARG A 36 12.15 1.16 8.88
CA ARG A 36 11.15 0.09 9.02
C ARG A 36 10.28 -0.08 7.76
N ALA A 37 10.66 0.57 6.67
CA ALA A 37 9.88 0.58 5.44
C ALA A 37 9.73 -0.81 4.81
N LEU A 38 8.53 -1.07 4.28
CA LEU A 38 8.13 -2.33 3.67
C LEU A 38 8.25 -2.28 2.15
N THR A 39 8.53 -3.42 1.54
CA THR A 39 8.40 -3.59 0.08
C THR A 39 6.96 -3.91 -0.31
N LEU A 40 6.63 -3.76 -1.59
CA LEU A 40 5.32 -4.18 -2.11
C LEU A 40 5.07 -5.69 -1.93
N SER A 41 6.09 -6.55 -1.96
CA SER A 41 5.89 -7.98 -1.70
C SER A 41 5.53 -8.24 -0.24
N GLN A 42 6.15 -7.54 0.70
CA GLN A 42 5.80 -7.63 2.13
C GLN A 42 4.37 -7.15 2.38
N ILE A 43 3.98 -6.02 1.80
CA ILE A 43 2.61 -5.50 1.94
C ILE A 43 1.58 -6.51 1.41
N ARG A 44 1.83 -7.14 0.26
CA ARG A 44 0.93 -8.18 -0.29
C ARG A 44 0.83 -9.40 0.61
N ALA A 45 1.96 -9.86 1.16
CA ALA A 45 1.99 -10.97 2.09
C ALA A 45 1.20 -10.65 3.37
N SER A 46 1.47 -9.49 3.98
CA SER A 46 0.75 -9.05 5.18
C SER A 46 -0.74 -8.80 4.93
N TYR A 47 -1.12 -8.32 3.73
CA TYR A 47 -2.53 -8.19 3.37
C TYR A 47 -3.22 -9.55 3.33
N LYS A 48 -2.59 -10.54 2.70
CA LYS A 48 -3.10 -11.91 2.65
C LYS A 48 -3.19 -12.55 4.02
N GLU A 49 -2.22 -12.31 4.90
CA GLU A 49 -2.26 -12.78 6.28
C GLU A 49 -3.38 -12.10 7.09
N LEU A 50 -3.63 -10.81 6.84
CA LEU A 50 -4.64 -10.04 7.56
C LEU A 50 -6.08 -10.36 7.13
N THR A 51 -6.31 -10.53 5.82
CA THR A 51 -7.66 -10.62 5.26
C THR A 51 -7.99 -11.99 4.67
N GLU A 52 -7.04 -12.92 4.65
CA GLU A 52 -7.12 -14.21 3.94
C GLU A 52 -7.34 -14.09 2.42
N GLU A 53 -7.19 -12.88 1.85
CA GLU A 53 -7.44 -12.59 0.43
C GLU A 53 -6.17 -12.12 -0.30
N GLU A 54 -6.11 -12.36 -1.60
CA GLU A 54 -5.06 -11.78 -2.45
C GLU A 54 -5.24 -10.27 -2.58
N PHE A 55 -4.13 -9.52 -2.61
CA PHE A 55 -4.18 -8.07 -2.78
C PHE A 55 -5.00 -7.70 -4.05
N PRO A 56 -6.05 -6.87 -3.92
CA PRO A 56 -7.07 -6.75 -4.96
C PRO A 56 -6.65 -5.84 -6.11
N ILE A 57 -5.59 -5.04 -5.93
CA ILE A 57 -5.01 -4.23 -7.01
C ILE A 57 -4.22 -5.13 -7.96
N LYS A 58 -4.81 -5.41 -9.12
CA LYS A 58 -4.22 -6.22 -10.18
C LYS A 58 -3.40 -5.34 -11.13
N GLY A 59 -2.44 -5.96 -11.81
CA GLY A 59 -1.55 -5.29 -12.77
C GLY A 59 -0.10 -5.22 -12.29
N GLN A 60 0.70 -4.43 -13.01
CA GLN A 60 2.13 -4.31 -12.77
C GLN A 60 2.44 -3.61 -11.44
N THR A 61 3.66 -3.80 -10.93
CA THR A 61 4.19 -3.16 -9.71
C THR A 61 3.89 -1.67 -9.63
N ARG A 62 4.00 -0.93 -10.74
CA ARG A 62 3.71 0.52 -10.79
C ARG A 62 2.26 0.86 -10.47
N VAL A 63 1.30 0.05 -10.93
CA VAL A 63 -0.14 0.26 -10.67
C VAL A 63 -0.46 0.02 -9.19
N GLN A 64 0.16 -0.99 -8.59
CA GLN A 64 -0.04 -1.30 -7.17
C GLN A 64 0.60 -0.25 -6.27
N LEU A 65 1.81 0.20 -6.60
CA LEU A 65 2.48 1.29 -5.87
C LEU A 65 1.73 2.61 -6.00
N ASN A 66 1.23 2.94 -7.20
CA ASN A 66 0.43 4.14 -7.39
C ASN A 66 -0.84 4.12 -6.54
N PHE A 67 -1.51 2.97 -6.42
CA PHE A 67 -2.64 2.82 -5.49
C PHE A 67 -2.23 3.12 -4.04
N LEU A 68 -1.13 2.56 -3.55
CA LEU A 68 -0.66 2.80 -2.17
C LEU A 68 -0.41 4.29 -1.91
N LEU A 69 0.09 5.02 -2.91
CA LEU A 69 0.30 6.47 -2.84
C LEU A 69 -0.98 7.30 -2.90
N THR A 70 -2.14 6.69 -3.18
CA THR A 70 -3.45 7.35 -3.01
C THR A 70 -3.96 7.33 -1.57
N ILE A 71 -3.27 6.62 -0.66
CA ILE A 71 -3.61 6.54 0.76
C ILE A 71 -2.87 7.65 1.51
N PRO A 72 -3.55 8.46 2.34
CA PRO A 72 -2.93 9.56 3.07
C PRO A 72 -1.71 9.12 3.89
N PHE A 73 -0.67 9.95 3.86
CA PHE A 73 0.56 9.82 4.65
C PHE A 73 1.43 8.60 4.33
N ILE A 74 1.14 7.86 3.24
CA ILE A 74 2.07 6.85 2.73
C ILE A 74 3.18 7.53 1.94
N CYS A 75 4.41 7.29 2.36
CA CYS A 75 5.63 7.74 1.71
C CYS A 75 6.29 6.59 0.96
N CYS A 76 7.03 6.92 -0.09
CA CYS A 76 7.80 5.96 -0.87
C CYS A 76 9.18 6.52 -1.19
N PHE A 77 10.21 5.68 -1.09
CA PHE A 77 11.57 6.00 -1.52
C PHE A 77 12.20 4.81 -2.25
N SER A 78 13.26 5.08 -2.99
CA SER A 78 14.05 4.06 -3.69
C SER A 78 15.37 3.81 -2.96
N THR A 79 15.78 2.55 -2.90
CA THR A 79 17.14 2.18 -2.47
C THR A 79 18.15 2.38 -3.61
N PRO A 80 19.47 2.34 -3.36
CA PRO A 80 20.48 2.47 -4.41
C PRO A 80 20.37 1.44 -5.55
N ILE A 81 19.79 0.27 -5.28
CA ILE A 81 19.55 -0.79 -6.28
C ILE A 81 18.17 -0.69 -6.96
N GLY A 82 17.41 0.39 -6.70
CA GLY A 82 16.12 0.66 -7.34
C GLY A 82 14.90 0.03 -6.66
N THR A 83 15.06 -0.66 -5.53
CA THR A 83 13.92 -1.26 -4.81
C THR A 83 13.10 -0.17 -4.14
N LEU A 84 11.80 -0.12 -4.43
CA LEU A 84 10.88 0.82 -3.80
C LEU A 84 10.42 0.29 -2.45
N ARG A 85 10.49 1.16 -1.44
CA ARG A 85 10.07 0.91 -0.07
C ARG A 85 9.07 1.96 0.38
N LEU A 86 8.10 1.55 1.19
CA LEU A 86 7.02 2.39 1.68
C LEU A 86 6.98 2.40 3.20
N PHE A 87 6.65 3.56 3.76
CA PHE A 87 6.38 3.73 5.19
C PHE A 87 5.25 4.74 5.37
N LYS A 88 4.59 4.72 6.52
CA LYS A 88 3.53 5.67 6.86
C LYS A 88 4.12 6.77 7.74
N LEU A 89 3.93 8.03 7.40
CA LEU A 89 4.20 9.11 8.35
C LEU A 89 3.12 9.11 9.43
N GLU A 90 3.55 9.20 10.68
CA GLU A 90 2.69 9.62 11.78
C GLU A 90 2.83 11.13 11.93
N LEU A 91 1.74 11.85 11.69
CA LEU A 91 1.66 13.22 12.13
C LEU A 91 1.44 13.17 13.65
N THR A 92 2.48 13.45 14.42
CA THR A 92 2.30 13.92 15.79
C THR A 92 1.71 15.33 15.72
N GLU A 93 0.47 15.49 16.16
CA GLU A 93 -0.10 16.79 16.51
C GLU A 93 0.64 17.42 17.70
#